data_AF-A0A8X7VGA5-F1
#
_entry.id   AF-A0A8X7VGA5-F1
#
_cell.length_a   1.000
_cell.length_b   1.000
_cell.length_c   1.000
_cell.angle_alpha   90.00
_cell.angle_beta   90.00
_cell.angle_gamma   90.00
#
_symmetry.space_group_name_H-M   'P 1'
#
loop_
_entity.id
_entity.type
_entity.pdbx_description
1 polymer ?
#
loop_
_entity_poly.entity_id
_entity_poly.type
_entity_poly.pdbx_seq_one_letter_code
_entity_poly.pdbx_strand_id
1 'polypeptide(L)'
;MKPNVRLDDPQVGPSVSYACSLGDCTSLGIGTSCGDLDAKENVSYAFNSYYQINDQLDTACKFPNVSEVTRTDPSTGTCRFPIMIEPYYGGAAHERVFFLPLVMAVAITMLSVL
;
A
#
# COMPACT_ATOMS: atom_id res chain seq x y z
N MET A 1 -11.45 -3.77 6.82
CA MET A 1 -11.72 -3.28 8.20
C MET A 1 -11.53 -4.45 9.15
N LYS A 2 -10.96 -4.25 10.34
CA LYS A 2 -10.85 -5.33 11.33
C LYS A 2 -12.26 -5.80 11.77
N PRO A 3 -12.53 -7.12 11.88
CA PRO A 3 -13.87 -7.65 12.18
C PRO A 3 -14.52 -7.11 13.45
N ASN A 4 -13.73 -6.91 14.50
CA ASN A 4 -14.19 -6.51 15.84
C ASN A 4 -14.35 -5.00 16.03
N VAL A 5 -14.04 -4.20 15.01
CA VAL A 5 -14.18 -2.76 15.08
C VAL A 5 -15.63 -2.37 14.78
N ARG A 6 -16.12 -1.40 15.53
CA ARG A 6 -17.46 -0.86 15.36
C ARG A 6 -17.45 0.33 14.42
N LEU A 7 -18.53 0.54 13.68
CA LEU A 7 -18.65 1.65 12.73
C LEU A 7 -18.68 3.03 13.41
N ASP A 8 -19.04 3.07 14.70
CA ASP A 8 -19.04 4.28 15.54
C ASP A 8 -17.67 4.58 16.17
N ASP A 9 -16.64 3.78 15.86
CA ASP A 9 -15.28 4.09 16.27
C ASP A 9 -14.85 5.43 15.65
N PRO A 10 -14.37 6.40 16.46
CA PRO A 10 -14.06 7.74 16.00
C PRO A 10 -12.94 7.78 14.94
N GLN A 11 -12.17 6.70 14.78
CA GLN A 11 -11.14 6.59 13.75
C GLN A 11 -11.70 6.14 12.39
N VAL A 12 -12.89 5.54 12.32
CA VAL A 12 -13.43 4.99 11.06
C VAL A 12 -13.72 6.10 10.05
N GLY A 13 -14.49 7.12 10.42
CA GLY A 13 -14.85 8.22 9.53
C GLY A 13 -13.63 8.93 8.91
N PRO A 14 -12.71 9.48 9.74
CA PRO A 14 -11.49 10.12 9.24
C PRO A 14 -10.61 9.19 8.40
N SER A 15 -10.51 7.90 8.76
CA SER A 15 -9.72 6.92 8.00
C SER A 15 -10.31 6.68 6.61
N VAL A 16 -11.64 6.54 6.49
CA VAL A 16 -12.31 6.38 5.20
C VAL A 16 -12.14 7.63 4.34
N SER A 17 -12.34 8.82 4.91
CA SER A 17 -12.14 10.09 4.18
C SER A 17 -10.71 10.22 3.67
N TYR A 18 -9.72 9.83 4.47
CA TYR A 18 -8.32 9.83 4.07
C TYR A 18 -8.02 8.79 2.98
N ALA A 19 -8.55 7.57 3.14
CA ALA A 19 -8.34 6.50 2.17
C ALA A 19 -8.89 6.88 0.79
N CYS A 20 -10.10 7.44 0.73
CA CYS A 20 -10.73 7.86 -0.52
C CYS A 20 -10.15 9.15 -1.11
N SER A 21 -9.48 10.00 -0.34
CA SER A 21 -8.82 11.19 -0.90
C SER A 21 -7.53 10.86 -1.64
N LEU A 22 -6.93 9.70 -1.36
CA LEU A 22 -5.69 9.20 -1.97
C LEU A 22 -5.86 7.81 -2.61
N GLY A 23 -7.09 7.41 -2.85
CA GLY A 23 -7.45 6.14 -3.46
C GLY A 23 -8.59 6.32 -4.47
N ASP A 24 -9.00 5.23 -5.12
CA ASP A 24 -10.15 5.21 -6.02
C ASP A 24 -11.36 4.57 -5.32
N CYS A 25 -12.26 5.41 -4.82
CA CYS A 25 -13.54 4.98 -4.21
C CYS A 25 -14.73 5.16 -5.16
N THR A 26 -14.52 5.37 -6.47
CA THR A 26 -15.62 5.63 -7.41
C THR A 26 -16.61 4.47 -7.50
N SER A 27 -16.12 3.23 -7.32
CA SER A 27 -16.95 2.02 -7.30
C SER A 27 -17.87 1.89 -6.09
N LEU A 28 -17.76 2.77 -5.08
CA LEU A 28 -18.70 2.82 -3.95
C LEU A 28 -19.93 3.71 -4.22
N GLY A 29 -19.95 4.42 -5.35
CA GLY A 29 -21.07 5.28 -5.71
C GLY A 29 -22.36 4.50 -5.96
N ILE A 30 -23.50 5.14 -5.74
CA ILE A 30 -24.82 4.56 -6.06
C ILE A 30 -24.87 4.20 -7.55
N GLY A 31 -25.29 2.98 -7.87
CA GLY A 31 -25.40 2.46 -9.24
C GLY A 31 -24.08 1.99 -9.86
N THR A 32 -23.02 1.87 -9.07
CA THR A 32 -21.72 1.33 -9.52
C THR A 32 -21.52 -0.11 -9.04
N SER A 33 -20.40 -0.75 -9.41
CA SER A 33 -20.15 -2.18 -9.17
C SER A 33 -20.17 -2.59 -7.69
N CYS A 34 -19.82 -1.68 -6.77
CA CYS A 34 -19.82 -1.90 -5.32
C CYS A 34 -20.78 -0.95 -4.58
N GLY A 35 -21.81 -0.41 -5.26
CA GLY A 35 -22.78 0.51 -4.65
C GLY A 35 -23.69 -0.13 -3.60
N ASP A 36 -23.81 -1.46 -3.59
CA ASP A 36 -24.69 -2.23 -2.68
C ASP A 36 -23.94 -2.83 -1.48
N LEU A 37 -22.65 -2.50 -1.29
CA LEU A 37 -21.89 -2.95 -0.12
C LEU A 37 -22.48 -2.42 1.19
N ASP A 38 -22.40 -3.21 2.25
CA ASP A 38 -22.73 -2.72 3.59
C ASP A 38 -21.70 -1.69 4.08
N ALA A 39 -21.94 -1.07 5.23
CA ALA A 39 -21.05 -0.03 5.74
C ALA A 39 -19.64 -0.55 6.10
N LYS A 40 -19.50 -1.79 6.58
CA LYS A 40 -18.18 -2.38 6.92
C LYS A 40 -17.42 -2.79 5.66
N GLU A 41 -18.14 -3.30 4.66
CA GLU A 41 -17.61 -3.62 3.35
C GLU A 41 -17.14 -2.36 2.62
N ASN A 42 -17.92 -1.27 2.66
CA ASN A 42 -17.51 0.05 2.15
C ASN A 42 -16.21 0.55 2.78
N VAL A 43 -16.09 0.48 4.11
CA VAL A 43 -14.85 0.84 4.82
C VAL A 43 -13.68 -0.03 4.35
N SER A 44 -13.93 -1.34 4.19
CA SER A 44 -12.92 -2.28 3.72
C SER A 44 -12.48 -1.98 2.29
N TYR A 45 -13.41 -1.62 1.41
CA TYR A 45 -13.12 -1.25 0.03
C TYR A 45 -12.26 0.01 -0.05
N ALA A 46 -12.61 1.05 0.71
CA ALA A 46 -11.82 2.28 0.78
C ALA A 46 -10.39 2.01 1.25
N PHE A 47 -10.23 1.21 2.32
CA PHE A 47 -8.90 0.83 2.82
C PHE A 47 -8.11 0.00 1.82
N ASN A 48 -8.76 -0.93 1.12
CA ASN A 48 -8.11 -1.71 0.07
C ASN A 48 -7.65 -0.81 -1.08
N SER A 49 -8.52 0.08 -1.57
CA SER A 49 -8.18 0.99 -2.67
C SER A 49 -6.94 1.84 -2.34
N TYR A 50 -6.90 2.41 -1.13
CA TYR A 50 -5.71 3.12 -0.64
C TYR A 50 -4.48 2.21 -0.56
N TYR A 51 -4.59 1.04 0.07
CA TYR A 51 -3.49 0.10 0.23
C TYR A 51 -2.89 -0.34 -1.11
N GLN A 52 -3.74 -0.62 -2.09
CA GLN A 52 -3.34 -1.10 -3.41
C GLN A 52 -2.65 0.00 -4.23
N ILE A 53 -3.13 1.24 -4.20
CA ILE A 53 -2.50 2.37 -4.91
C ILE A 53 -1.15 2.77 -4.28
N ASN A 54 -0.93 2.43 -3.01
CA ASN A 54 0.31 2.72 -2.29
C ASN A 54 1.24 1.48 -2.24
N ASP A 55 1.32 0.76 -3.36
CA ASP A 55 2.23 -0.39 -3.59
C ASP A 55 2.13 -1.52 -2.54
N GLN A 56 1.00 -1.63 -1.86
CA GLN A 56 0.76 -2.66 -0.84
C GLN A 56 1.82 -2.69 0.28
N LEU A 57 2.55 -1.59 0.47
CA LEU A 57 3.58 -1.47 1.50
C LEU A 57 2.96 -1.66 2.89
N ASP A 58 3.71 -2.26 3.82
CA ASP A 58 3.26 -2.40 5.22
C ASP A 58 2.89 -1.04 5.83
N THR A 59 3.59 0.02 5.41
CA THR A 59 3.33 1.42 5.81
C THR A 59 2.04 2.00 5.22
N ALA A 60 1.45 1.37 4.21
CA ALA A 60 0.17 1.78 3.63
C ALA A 60 -1.04 1.26 4.42
N CYS A 61 -0.89 0.21 5.23
CA CYS A 61 -1.95 -0.22 6.17
C CYS A 61 -1.96 0.67 7.43
N LYS A 62 -2.05 1.99 7.24
CA LYS A 62 -1.80 3.00 8.27
C LYS A 62 -3.03 3.47 9.04
N PHE A 63 -4.12 2.72 9.02
CA PHE A 63 -5.32 3.06 9.79
C PHE A 63 -5.28 2.31 11.12
N PRO A 64 -4.54 2.82 12.12
CA PRO A 64 -4.26 2.08 13.34
C PRO A 64 -5.56 1.65 14.00
N ASN A 65 -5.55 0.47 14.60
CA ASN A 65 -6.68 -0.13 15.32
C ASN A 65 -7.91 -0.50 14.46
N VAL A 66 -8.09 0.08 13.27
CA VAL A 66 -9.29 -0.11 12.43
C VAL A 66 -9.07 -0.88 11.14
N SER A 67 -7.83 -0.99 10.65
CA SER A 67 -7.47 -1.80 9.46
C SER A 67 -6.59 -3.00 9.77
N GLU A 68 -6.72 -4.05 8.96
CA GLU A 68 -5.78 -5.18 8.88
C GLU A 68 -5.67 -5.63 7.43
N VAL A 69 -4.53 -6.23 7.09
CA VAL A 69 -4.34 -6.93 5.81
C VAL A 69 -4.97 -8.33 5.94
N THR A 70 -5.73 -8.72 4.93
CA THR A 70 -6.33 -10.06 4.83
C THR A 70 -5.90 -10.73 3.54
N ARG A 71 -5.81 -12.06 3.58
CA ARG A 71 -5.61 -12.92 2.38
C ARG A 71 -6.93 -13.49 1.84
N THR A 72 -8.03 -13.23 2.53
CA THR A 72 -9.37 -13.65 2.11
C THR A 72 -9.92 -12.58 1.19
N ASP A 73 -10.29 -12.95 -0.03
CA ASP A 73 -10.94 -12.06 -0.98
C ASP A 73 -12.35 -11.68 -0.48
N PRO A 74 -12.62 -10.40 -0.16
CA PRO A 74 -13.92 -9.95 0.31
C PRO A 74 -14.87 -9.59 -0.86
N SER A 75 -14.48 -9.85 -2.11
CA SER A 75 -15.33 -9.60 -3.29
C SER A 75 -16.64 -10.38 -3.23
N THR A 76 -17.73 -9.74 -3.60
CA THR A 76 -19.08 -10.32 -3.59
C THR A 76 -19.90 -9.84 -4.79
N GLY A 77 -20.69 -10.74 -5.39
CA GLY A 77 -21.54 -10.42 -6.55
C GLY A 77 -20.76 -9.75 -7.69
N THR A 78 -21.18 -8.52 -8.02
CA THR A 78 -20.55 -7.65 -9.04
C THR A 78 -19.39 -6.83 -8.50
N CYS A 79 -19.24 -6.73 -7.18
CA CYS A 79 -18.18 -5.96 -6.55
C CYS A 79 -16.89 -6.77 -6.50
N ARG A 80 -15.81 -6.18 -7.03
CA ARG A 80 -14.46 -6.76 -6.99
C ARG A 80 -13.55 -5.83 -6.22
N PHE A 81 -12.89 -6.36 -5.20
CA PHE A 81 -11.81 -5.65 -4.53
C PHE A 81 -10.57 -5.73 -5.41
N PRO A 82 -10.08 -4.60 -5.94
CA PRO A 82 -8.95 -4.63 -6.85
C PRO A 82 -7.70 -5.14 -6.13
N ILE A 83 -6.89 -5.91 -6.84
CA ILE A 83 -5.52 -6.26 -6.47
C ILE A 83 -4.63 -5.62 -7.52
N MET A 84 -3.78 -4.69 -7.11
CA MET A 84 -2.81 -4.07 -8.01
C MET A 84 -1.55 -4.94 -8.04
N ILE A 85 -0.90 -5.03 -9.20
CA ILE A 85 0.34 -5.79 -9.34
C ILE A 85 1.46 -4.94 -8.74
N GLU A 86 2.10 -5.44 -7.67
CA GLU A 86 3.39 -4.90 -7.22
C GLU A 86 4.41 -5.08 -8.34
N PRO A 87 5.03 -4.00 -8.88
CA PRO A 87 6.10 -4.14 -9.85
C PRO A 87 7.30 -4.82 -9.19
N TYR A 88 7.54 -6.09 -9.53
CA TYR A 88 8.72 -6.81 -9.09
C TYR A 88 9.98 -6.19 -9.72
N TYR A 89 10.69 -5.35 -8.97
CA TYR A 89 11.98 -4.76 -9.37
C TYR A 89 13.17 -5.73 -9.26
N GLY A 90 12.94 -7.05 -9.29
CA GLY A 90 14.00 -8.06 -9.15
C GLY A 90 14.82 -8.31 -10.42
N GLY A 91 15.24 -7.25 -11.10
CA GLY A 91 16.08 -7.33 -12.31
C GLY A 91 17.18 -6.27 -12.42
N ALA A 92 17.21 -5.28 -11.54
CA ALA A 92 18.31 -4.33 -11.46
C ALA A 92 18.68 -4.16 -9.99
N ALA A 93 19.38 -5.16 -9.46
CA ALA A 93 20.44 -4.82 -8.55
C ALA A 93 21.32 -3.79 -9.28
N HIS A 94 21.08 -2.51 -9.03
CA HIS A 94 22.12 -1.52 -9.15
C HIS A 94 23.14 -2.00 -8.12
N GLU A 95 24.04 -2.89 -8.56
CA GLU A 95 25.27 -3.16 -7.87
C GLU A 95 25.84 -1.78 -7.61
N ARG A 96 25.71 -1.33 -6.36
CA ARG A 96 26.49 -0.23 -5.86
C ARG A 96 27.92 -0.71 -6.00
N VAL A 97 28.55 -0.38 -7.13
CA VAL A 97 30.00 -0.37 -7.31
C VAL A 97 30.54 0.76 -6.41
N PHE A 98 30.29 0.64 -5.10
CA PHE A 98 30.82 1.48 -4.03
C PHE A 98 32.04 0.81 -3.40
N PHE A 99 32.72 -0.07 -4.15
CA PHE A 99 33.97 -0.68 -3.75
C PHE A 99 35.19 -0.15 -4.50
N LEU A 100 35.07 0.94 -5.28
CA LEU A 100 36.19 1.46 -6.08
C LEU A 100 36.62 2.94 -5.92
N PRO A 101 36.28 3.73 -4.87
CA PRO A 101 37.00 4.98 -4.64
C PRO A 101 38.16 4.82 -3.64
N LEU A 102 38.02 3.97 -2.61
CA LEU A 102 39.05 3.85 -1.56
C LEU A 102 40.31 3.13 -2.06
N VAL A 103 40.14 2.06 -2.83
CA VAL A 103 41.26 1.21 -3.30
C VAL A 103 42.13 1.96 -4.32
N MET A 104 41.51 2.77 -5.19
CA MET A 104 42.23 3.61 -6.15
C MET A 104 42.96 4.77 -5.47
N ALA A 105 42.38 5.37 -4.41
CA ALA A 105 43.02 6.43 -3.65
C ALA A 105 44.30 5.93 -2.93
N VAL A 106 44.25 4.75 -2.33
CA VAL A 106 45.43 4.15 -1.66
C VAL A 106 46.55 3.84 -2.67
N ALA A 107 46.21 3.30 -3.85
CA ALA A 107 47.20 3.01 -4.89
C ALA A 107 47.88 4.28 -5.44
N ILE A 108 47.13 5.37 -5.63
CA ILE A 108 47.68 6.66 -6.10
C ILE A 108 48.60 7.28 -5.05
N THR A 109 48.28 7.16 -3.75
CA THR A 109 49.16 7.66 -2.67
C THR A 109 50.44 6.85 -2.51
N MET A 110 50.42 5.54 -2.77
CA MET A 110 51.61 4.69 -2.69
C MET A 110 52.58 4.96 -3.85
N LEU A 111 52.07 5.29 -5.05
CA LEU A 111 52.89 5.57 -6.23
C LEU A 111 53.58 6.95 -6.18
N SER A 112 53.12 7.85 -5.31
CA SER A 112 53.71 9.18 -5.12
C SER A 112 54.74 9.25 -3.98
N VAL A 113 55.00 8.11 -3.32
CA VAL A 113 56.00 7.96 -2.23
C VAL A 113 57.15 7.02 -2.63
N LEU A 114 57.17 6.53 -3.88
CA LEU A 114 58.25 5.75 -4.51
C LEU A 114 59.00 6.60 -5.56
#